data_AF-A0A397VJT5-F1
#
_entry.id   AF-A0A397VJT5-F1
#
_cell.length_a   1.000
_cell.length_b   1.000
_cell.length_c   1.000
_cell.angle_alpha   90.00
_cell.angle_beta   90.00
_cell.angle_gamma   90.00
#
_symmetry.space_group_name_H-M   'P 1'
#
loop_
_entity.id
_entity.type
_entity.pdbx_description
1 polymer ?
#
loop_
_entity_poly.entity_id
_entity_poly.type
_entity_poly.pdbx_seq_one_letter_code
_entity_poly.pdbx_strand_id
1 'polypeptide(L)'
;MKCIATFSKEDKSIVIWSITNELIVNYDSSLNVNDLEHALNVDKFCKKPNFNYENIFKKYVDVLLGVSDYKQVIIGLKKDIFLATAIEFAIDFAIIDIRTKLRQILIAQGLEGRTEGVCFLENNDLVVIKLKPVYRAYIFSKPNINGKQKWTCKNSIELEKKVHYCYVSKKGKLLMCLYEVMPVVIQWDLITRKFDMQYILDLNLDTLYGNMRMELNSDNTLLAISSNERFGYIVCVYLTKSGMMIANRIIQNFYF
;
A
#
# COMPACT_ATOMS: atom_id res chain seq x y z
N MET A 1 17.26 2.69 -12.22
CA MET A 1 16.71 4.00 -12.61
C MET A 1 15.58 4.26 -11.64
N LYS A 2 15.67 5.32 -10.83
CA LYS A 2 14.59 5.65 -9.89
C LYS A 2 13.47 6.33 -10.67
N CYS A 3 12.24 6.12 -10.27
CA CYS A 3 11.10 6.78 -10.88
C CYS A 3 10.14 7.33 -9.83
N ILE A 4 9.43 8.39 -10.20
CA ILE A 4 8.27 8.92 -9.49
C ILE A 4 7.07 8.79 -10.42
N ALA A 5 5.93 8.49 -9.83
CA ALA A 5 4.65 8.56 -10.49
C ALA A 5 3.85 9.70 -9.87
N THR A 6 3.20 10.50 -10.71
CA THR A 6 2.27 11.56 -10.29
C THR A 6 0.91 11.31 -10.91
N PHE A 7 -0.12 11.83 -10.27
CA PHE A 7 -1.50 11.72 -10.72
C PHE A 7 -2.02 13.13 -11.04
N SER A 8 -2.58 13.32 -12.24
CA SER A 8 -3.21 14.57 -12.68
C SER A 8 -4.73 14.36 -12.76
N LYS A 9 -5.48 15.14 -11.97
CA LYS A 9 -6.95 15.14 -12.01
C LYS A 9 -7.49 15.87 -13.24
N GLU A 10 -6.81 16.92 -13.68
CA GLU A 10 -7.18 17.72 -14.84
C GLU A 10 -7.05 16.92 -16.12
N ASP A 11 -5.88 16.30 -16.32
CA ASP A 11 -5.59 15.48 -17.51
C ASP A 11 -6.15 14.07 -17.41
N LYS A 12 -6.67 13.69 -16.23
CA LYS A 12 -7.12 12.33 -15.89
C LYS A 12 -6.06 11.30 -16.30
N SER A 13 -4.83 11.53 -15.84
CA SER A 13 -3.68 10.71 -16.22
C SER A 13 -2.75 10.43 -15.04
N ILE A 14 -2.00 9.34 -15.15
CA ILE A 14 -0.87 9.02 -14.29
C ILE A 14 0.38 9.26 -15.14
N VAL A 15 1.29 10.11 -14.67
CA VAL A 15 2.52 10.47 -15.38
C VAL A 15 3.71 9.90 -14.63
N ILE A 16 4.66 9.35 -15.38
CA ILE A 16 5.89 8.75 -14.87
C ILE A 16 7.05 9.63 -15.24
N TRP A 17 7.88 9.86 -14.24
CA TRP A 17 9.09 10.64 -14.33
C TRP A 17 10.28 9.77 -13.98
N SER A 18 11.28 9.79 -14.84
CA SER A 18 12.58 9.17 -14.56
C SER A 18 13.46 10.14 -13.78
N ILE A 19 14.23 9.61 -12.84
CA ILE A 19 15.17 10.39 -12.02
C ILE A 19 16.57 9.86 -12.25
N THR A 20 17.46 10.75 -12.69
CA THR A 20 18.87 10.46 -12.88
C THR A 20 19.62 10.50 -11.55
N ASN A 21 20.87 10.02 -11.52
CA ASN A 21 21.71 10.11 -10.33
C ASN A 21 22.03 11.57 -9.94
N GLU A 22 21.94 12.49 -10.90
CA GLU A 22 22.09 13.93 -10.72
C GLU A 22 20.79 14.61 -10.26
N LEU A 23 19.77 13.83 -9.88
CA LEU A 23 18.45 14.29 -9.45
C LEU A 23 17.67 15.09 -10.52
N ILE A 24 18.01 14.90 -11.79
CA ILE A 24 17.26 15.48 -12.90
C ILE A 24 16.00 14.65 -13.13
N VAL A 25 14.86 15.33 -13.19
CA VAL A 25 13.54 14.74 -13.40
C VAL A 25 13.16 14.90 -14.87
N ASN A 26 12.99 13.78 -15.58
CA ASN A 26 12.60 13.78 -17.00
C ASN A 26 11.27 13.05 -17.19
N TYR A 27 10.40 13.61 -18.02
CA TYR A 27 9.21 12.91 -18.49
C TYR A 27 9.62 11.58 -19.13
N ASP A 28 8.88 10.52 -18.82
CA ASP A 28 9.15 9.19 -19.33
C ASP A 28 7.94 8.64 -20.10
N SER A 29 6.78 8.58 -19.43
CA SER A 29 5.56 8.01 -20.01
C SER A 29 4.32 8.42 -19.22
N SER A 30 3.13 8.12 -19.74
CA SER A 30 1.87 8.34 -19.05
C SER A 30 0.82 7.26 -19.35
N LEU A 31 -0.16 7.14 -18.45
CA LEU A 31 -1.37 6.34 -18.60
C LEU A 31 -2.58 7.27 -18.50
N ASN A 32 -3.41 7.32 -19.53
CA ASN A 32 -4.67 8.07 -19.51
C ASN A 32 -5.88 7.14 -19.31
N VAL A 33 -7.09 7.72 -19.32
CA VAL A 33 -8.36 6.97 -19.16
C VAL A 33 -8.49 5.84 -20.19
N ASN A 34 -8.18 6.09 -21.46
CA ASN A 34 -8.33 5.10 -22.52
C ASN A 34 -7.35 3.92 -22.33
N ASP A 35 -6.12 4.23 -21.90
CA ASP A 35 -5.13 3.20 -21.59
C ASP A 35 -5.60 2.30 -20.43
N LEU A 36 -6.20 2.89 -19.39
CA LEU A 36 -6.77 2.13 -18.27
C LEU A 36 -8.00 1.34 -18.66
N GLU A 37 -8.90 1.91 -19.46
CA GLU A 37 -10.07 1.21 -19.99
C GLU A 37 -9.65 -0.03 -20.76
N HIS A 38 -8.70 0.12 -21.70
CA HIS A 38 -8.14 -1.00 -22.44
C HIS A 38 -7.55 -2.04 -21.49
N ALA A 39 -6.66 -1.64 -20.57
CA ALA A 39 -5.94 -2.56 -19.69
C ALA A 39 -6.85 -3.32 -18.70
N LEU A 40 -7.93 -2.69 -18.22
CA LEU A 40 -8.80 -3.23 -17.18
C LEU A 40 -10.04 -3.96 -17.72
N ASN A 41 -10.45 -3.70 -18.96
CA ASN A 41 -11.49 -4.48 -19.64
C ASN A 41 -11.00 -5.86 -20.10
N VAL A 42 -9.68 -6.07 -20.22
CA VAL A 42 -9.12 -7.38 -20.59
C VAL A 42 -9.47 -8.45 -19.55
N ASP A 43 -9.77 -9.66 -20.02
CA ASP A 43 -10.04 -10.86 -19.20
C ASP A 43 -11.24 -10.76 -18.24
N LYS A 44 -12.20 -9.85 -18.49
CA LYS A 44 -13.37 -9.63 -17.61
C LYS A 44 -12.98 -9.28 -16.16
N PHE A 45 -11.83 -8.62 -15.98
CA PHE A 45 -11.37 -8.21 -14.66
C PHE A 45 -12.32 -7.17 -14.03
N CYS A 46 -12.81 -6.23 -14.83
CA CYS A 46 -13.97 -5.42 -14.49
C CYS A 46 -15.24 -6.28 -14.61
N LYS A 47 -15.98 -6.42 -13.50
CA LYS A 47 -17.24 -7.18 -13.46
C LYS A 47 -18.44 -6.37 -13.98
N LYS A 48 -18.25 -5.06 -14.18
CA LYS A 48 -19.28 -4.13 -14.59
C LYS A 48 -19.04 -3.67 -16.03
N PRO A 49 -19.85 -4.14 -17.01
CA PRO A 49 -19.60 -3.85 -18.43
C PRO A 49 -19.66 -2.36 -18.79
N ASN A 50 -20.40 -1.56 -18.01
CA ASN A 50 -20.55 -0.11 -18.25
C ASN A 50 -19.81 0.72 -17.17
N PHE A 51 -18.65 0.25 -16.71
CA PHE A 51 -17.86 1.01 -15.75
C PHE A 51 -17.26 2.26 -16.43
N ASN A 52 -17.52 3.44 -15.86
CA ASN A 52 -16.91 4.68 -16.35
C ASN A 52 -15.51 4.83 -15.74
N TYR A 53 -14.47 4.59 -16.56
CA TYR A 53 -13.07 4.63 -16.16
C TYR A 53 -12.58 6.01 -15.69
N GLU A 54 -13.22 7.10 -16.12
CA GLU A 54 -12.90 8.42 -15.59
C GLU A 54 -13.16 8.52 -14.08
N ASN A 55 -14.08 7.71 -13.55
CA ASN A 55 -14.39 7.71 -12.13
C ASN A 55 -13.21 7.26 -11.28
N ILE A 56 -12.22 6.55 -11.84
CA ILE A 56 -10.96 6.26 -11.16
C ILE A 56 -10.26 7.57 -10.77
N PHE A 57 -10.23 8.55 -11.69
CA PHE A 57 -9.57 9.85 -11.49
C PHE A 57 -10.42 10.87 -10.72
N LYS A 58 -11.72 10.62 -10.56
CA LYS A 58 -12.60 11.50 -9.76
C LYS A 58 -12.54 11.20 -8.27
N LYS A 59 -11.89 10.11 -7.85
CA LYS A 59 -11.77 9.72 -6.44
C LYS A 59 -10.97 10.74 -5.65
N TYR A 60 -11.40 10.97 -4.41
CA TYR A 60 -10.76 11.90 -3.50
C TYR A 60 -9.50 11.34 -2.83
N VAL A 61 -9.28 10.02 -2.86
CA VAL A 61 -8.22 9.38 -2.07
C VAL A 61 -7.56 8.22 -2.83
N ASP A 62 -6.23 8.21 -2.83
CA ASP A 62 -5.31 7.09 -3.13
C ASP A 62 -5.50 6.33 -4.47
N VAL A 63 -5.60 7.04 -5.59
CA VAL A 63 -5.61 6.41 -6.92
C VAL A 63 -4.27 5.75 -7.23
N LEU A 64 -3.16 6.42 -6.95
CA LEU A 64 -1.81 5.92 -7.19
C LEU A 64 -1.23 5.39 -5.87
N LEU A 65 -1.09 4.08 -5.77
CA LEU A 65 -0.66 3.40 -4.53
C LEU A 65 0.85 3.11 -4.51
N GLY A 66 1.50 3.07 -5.67
CA GLY A 66 2.93 2.86 -5.75
C GLY A 66 3.44 2.73 -7.18
N VAL A 67 4.76 2.83 -7.32
CA VAL A 67 5.48 2.66 -8.58
C VAL A 67 6.74 1.83 -8.34
N SER A 68 7.07 0.95 -9.28
CA SER A 68 8.31 0.16 -9.28
C SER A 68 9.31 0.69 -10.29
N ASP A 69 10.59 0.35 -10.09
CA ASP A 69 11.65 0.72 -11.04
C ASP A 69 11.49 0.05 -12.42
N TYR A 70 10.64 -0.98 -12.52
CA TYR A 70 10.23 -1.60 -13.78
C TYR A 70 9.13 -0.82 -14.52
N LYS A 71 8.84 0.42 -14.11
CA LYS A 71 7.75 1.25 -14.65
C LYS A 71 6.40 0.54 -14.58
N GLN A 72 6.13 -0.10 -13.45
CA GLN A 72 4.81 -0.61 -13.14
C GLN A 72 4.20 0.27 -12.05
N VAL A 73 2.93 0.60 -12.20
CA VAL A 73 2.17 1.33 -11.17
C VAL A 73 1.11 0.46 -10.56
N ILE A 74 0.88 0.67 -9.27
CA ILE A 74 -0.27 0.11 -8.56
C ILE A 74 -1.35 1.19 -8.53
N ILE A 75 -2.53 0.85 -9.06
CA ILE A 75 -3.68 1.74 -9.13
C ILE A 75 -4.77 1.21 -8.20
N GLY A 76 -5.27 2.07 -7.30
CA GLY A 76 -6.39 1.78 -6.41
C GLY A 76 -7.72 1.80 -7.16
N LEU A 77 -8.47 0.70 -7.06
CA LEU A 77 -9.77 0.53 -7.72
C LEU A 77 -10.95 0.60 -6.74
N LYS A 78 -10.71 0.62 -5.43
CA LYS A 78 -11.73 0.81 -4.38
C LYS A 78 -12.64 2.02 -4.65
N LYS A 79 -13.95 1.83 -4.61
CA LYS A 79 -14.92 2.94 -4.56
C LYS A 79 -15.03 3.44 -3.11
N ASP A 80 -15.45 4.69 -2.95
CA ASP A 80 -15.72 5.36 -1.67
C ASP A 80 -16.14 4.41 -0.54
N ILE A 81 -15.43 4.50 0.59
CA ILE A 81 -15.53 3.61 1.75
C ILE A 81 -16.96 3.58 2.33
N PHE A 82 -17.76 4.60 2.05
CA PHE A 82 -19.08 4.82 2.65
C PHE A 82 -20.23 4.05 2.01
N LEU A 83 -20.08 3.52 0.79
CA LEU A 83 -21.13 2.76 0.13
C LEU A 83 -20.63 1.34 -0.11
N ALA A 84 -21.01 0.42 0.77
CA ALA A 84 -20.79 -1.02 0.70
C ALA A 84 -21.53 -1.69 -0.48
N THR A 85 -21.51 -1.06 -1.65
CA THR A 85 -22.12 -1.57 -2.89
C THR A 85 -21.06 -2.26 -3.72
N ALA A 86 -21.36 -3.51 -4.09
CA ALA A 86 -20.68 -4.43 -5.00
C ALA A 86 -19.26 -4.03 -5.43
N ILE A 87 -18.29 -4.84 -5.01
CA ILE A 87 -16.92 -4.82 -5.52
C ILE A 87 -16.95 -4.95 -7.06
N GLU A 88 -16.70 -3.84 -7.78
CA GLU A 88 -16.80 -3.74 -9.24
C GLU A 88 -15.67 -4.52 -9.97
N PHE A 89 -14.63 -4.93 -9.24
CA PHE A 89 -13.44 -5.63 -9.75
C PHE A 89 -13.10 -6.84 -8.89
N ALA A 90 -12.62 -7.94 -9.44
CA ALA A 90 -12.27 -9.12 -8.61
C ALA A 90 -11.30 -8.79 -7.46
N ILE A 91 -10.41 -7.83 -7.68
CA ILE A 91 -9.45 -7.27 -6.72
C ILE A 91 -9.56 -5.74 -6.78
N ASP A 92 -9.46 -5.08 -5.64
CA ASP A 92 -9.64 -3.64 -5.48
C ASP A 92 -8.40 -2.79 -5.82
N PHE A 93 -7.42 -3.38 -6.50
CA PHE A 93 -6.29 -2.69 -7.13
C PHE A 93 -5.91 -3.39 -8.44
N ALA A 94 -5.14 -2.70 -9.28
CA ALA A 94 -4.49 -3.28 -10.45
C ALA A 94 -3.03 -2.87 -10.53
N ILE A 95 -2.22 -3.68 -11.21
CA ILE A 95 -0.84 -3.35 -11.54
C ILE A 95 -0.78 -3.17 -13.05
N ILE A 96 -0.37 -2.01 -13.51
CA ILE A 96 -0.26 -1.70 -14.93
C ILE A 96 1.21 -1.50 -15.27
N ASP A 97 1.70 -2.20 -16.28
CA ASP A 97 2.99 -1.90 -16.90
C ASP A 97 2.79 -0.73 -17.85
N ILE A 98 3.47 0.38 -17.59
CA ILE A 98 3.19 1.64 -18.27
C ILE A 98 3.69 1.63 -19.72
N ARG A 99 4.75 0.88 -20.00
CA ARG A 99 5.32 0.81 -21.35
C ARG A 99 4.40 0.03 -22.28
N THR A 100 3.90 -1.10 -21.80
CA THR A 100 3.02 -1.98 -22.57
C THR A 100 1.56 -1.58 -22.47
N LYS A 101 1.19 -0.77 -21.45
CA LYS A 101 -0.19 -0.40 -21.12
C LYS A 101 -1.07 -1.62 -20.85
N LEU A 102 -0.46 -2.68 -20.31
CA LEU A 102 -1.12 -3.94 -20.01
C LEU A 102 -1.16 -4.20 -18.52
N ARG A 103 -2.31 -4.71 -18.07
CA ARG A 103 -2.51 -5.19 -16.70
C ARG A 103 -1.63 -6.41 -16.45
N GLN A 104 -0.97 -6.40 -15.30
CA GLN A 104 -0.17 -7.51 -14.80
C GLN A 104 -1.03 -8.39 -13.91
N ILE A 105 -1.09 -9.69 -14.21
CA ILE A 105 -1.95 -10.65 -13.52
C ILE A 105 -1.19 -11.26 -12.34
N LEU A 106 -1.81 -11.20 -11.15
CA LEU A 106 -1.37 -11.91 -9.96
C LEU A 106 -2.27 -13.13 -9.74
N ILE A 107 -1.67 -14.27 -9.39
CA ILE A 107 -2.39 -15.50 -9.11
C ILE A 107 -1.93 -16.03 -7.76
N ALA A 108 -2.83 -16.04 -6.78
CA ALA A 108 -2.71 -16.76 -5.53
C ALA A 108 -4.12 -16.96 -4.95
N GLN A 109 -4.32 -18.06 -4.21
CA GLN A 109 -5.58 -18.35 -3.54
C GLN A 109 -5.85 -17.28 -2.47
N GLY A 110 -7.04 -16.68 -2.46
CA GLY A 110 -7.43 -15.69 -1.45
C GLY A 110 -7.06 -14.23 -1.77
N LEU A 111 -6.69 -13.92 -3.02
CA LEU A 111 -6.45 -12.54 -3.47
C LEU A 111 -7.72 -11.75 -3.78
N GLU A 112 -8.86 -12.39 -3.97
CA GLU A 112 -10.10 -11.69 -4.28
C GLU A 112 -10.57 -10.81 -3.11
N GLY A 113 -11.32 -9.76 -3.44
CA GLY A 113 -11.91 -8.87 -2.45
C GLY A 113 -10.99 -7.75 -1.98
N ARG A 114 -11.25 -7.23 -0.77
CA ARG A 114 -10.56 -6.04 -0.23
C ARG A 114 -9.08 -6.32 0.05
N THR A 115 -8.22 -5.38 -0.31
CA THR A 115 -6.78 -5.38 -0.02
C THR A 115 -6.51 -4.34 1.05
N GLU A 116 -5.79 -4.70 2.10
CA GLU A 116 -5.50 -3.77 3.19
C GLU A 116 -4.28 -2.91 2.87
N GLY A 117 -3.25 -3.52 2.29
CA GLY A 117 -2.05 -2.81 1.87
C GLY A 117 -1.46 -3.46 0.62
N VAL A 118 -0.89 -2.65 -0.26
CA VAL A 118 -0.17 -3.13 -1.44
C VAL A 118 0.96 -2.16 -1.74
N CYS A 119 2.18 -2.65 -1.93
CA CYS A 119 3.33 -1.81 -2.23
C CYS A 119 4.46 -2.62 -2.91
N PHE A 120 5.34 -1.89 -3.60
CA PHE A 120 6.62 -2.42 -4.04
C PHE A 120 7.68 -2.22 -2.97
N LEU A 121 8.52 -3.23 -2.78
CA LEU A 121 9.74 -3.17 -1.98
C LEU A 121 10.91 -2.64 -2.80
N GLU A 122 12.00 -2.25 -2.14
CA GLU A 122 13.23 -1.78 -2.79
C GLU A 122 13.89 -2.84 -3.68
N ASN A 123 13.71 -4.12 -3.36
CA ASN A 123 14.16 -5.23 -4.20
C ASN A 123 13.21 -5.53 -5.38
N ASN A 124 12.20 -4.67 -5.60
CA ASN A 124 11.13 -4.79 -6.59
C ASN A 124 10.17 -5.98 -6.39
N ASP A 125 10.24 -6.70 -5.28
CA ASP A 125 9.16 -7.61 -4.90
C ASP A 125 7.90 -6.78 -4.60
N LEU A 126 6.73 -7.38 -4.83
CA LEU A 126 5.44 -6.79 -4.53
C LEU A 126 4.86 -7.48 -3.29
N VAL A 127 4.42 -6.70 -2.32
CA VAL A 127 3.71 -7.21 -1.14
C VAL A 127 2.23 -6.85 -1.25
N VAL A 128 1.37 -7.83 -1.00
CA VAL A 128 -0.09 -7.66 -0.92
C VAL A 128 -0.57 -8.17 0.43
N ILE A 129 -1.21 -7.31 1.22
CA ILE A 129 -1.75 -7.63 2.54
C ILE A 129 -3.26 -7.83 2.43
N LYS A 130 -3.71 -9.02 2.81
CA LYS A 130 -5.12 -9.38 2.94
C LYS A 130 -5.44 -9.61 4.41
N LEU A 131 -6.47 -8.96 4.93
CA LEU A 131 -7.05 -9.27 6.24
C LEU A 131 -8.23 -10.23 6.04
N LYS A 132 -9.38 -9.94 6.65
CA LYS A 132 -10.59 -10.79 6.56
C LYS A 132 -10.92 -11.15 5.09
N PRO A 133 -11.21 -12.42 4.78
CA PRO A 133 -11.21 -13.59 5.67
C PRO A 133 -9.86 -14.35 5.74
N VAL A 134 -8.86 -13.95 4.95
CA VAL A 134 -7.67 -14.78 4.67
C VAL A 134 -6.49 -14.51 5.62
N TYR A 135 -6.34 -13.29 6.13
CA TYR A 135 -5.28 -12.86 7.03
C TYR A 135 -3.89 -13.32 6.56
N ARG A 136 -3.42 -12.79 5.44
CA ARG A 136 -2.18 -13.22 4.80
C ARG A 136 -1.46 -12.05 4.13
N ALA A 137 -0.14 -12.01 4.30
CA ALA A 137 0.77 -11.20 3.50
C ALA A 137 1.33 -12.06 2.37
N TYR A 138 1.07 -11.70 1.12
CA TYR A 138 1.66 -12.35 -0.05
C TYR A 138 2.87 -11.58 -0.53
N ILE A 139 3.93 -12.29 -0.90
CA ILE A 139 5.15 -11.72 -1.48
C ILE A 139 5.28 -12.27 -2.90
N PHE A 140 5.12 -11.40 -3.88
CA PHE A 140 5.30 -11.70 -5.28
C PHE A 140 6.66 -11.22 -5.75
N SER A 141 7.29 -12.04 -6.59
CA SER A 141 8.51 -11.66 -7.32
C SER A 141 8.24 -11.78 -8.81
N LYS A 142 8.99 -11.03 -9.62
CA LYS A 142 8.89 -11.06 -11.09
C LYS A 142 10.18 -11.59 -11.71
N PRO A 143 10.54 -12.87 -11.50
CA PRO A 143 11.77 -13.42 -12.04
C PRO A 143 11.76 -13.39 -13.57
N ASN A 144 12.92 -13.14 -14.17
CA ASN A 144 13.10 -13.27 -15.61
C ASN A 144 13.45 -14.72 -15.94
N ILE A 145 12.45 -15.51 -16.34
CA ILE A 145 12.63 -16.91 -16.72
C ILE A 145 12.49 -16.99 -18.24
N ASN A 146 13.58 -17.30 -18.94
CA ASN A 146 13.63 -17.43 -20.40
C ASN A 146 13.14 -16.18 -21.16
N GLY A 147 13.50 -14.99 -20.68
CA GLY A 147 13.11 -13.72 -21.30
C GLY A 147 11.64 -13.32 -21.05
N LYS A 148 10.86 -14.16 -20.38
CA LYS A 148 9.49 -13.85 -19.98
C LYS A 148 9.46 -13.48 -18.50
N GLN A 149 8.97 -12.29 -18.22
CA GLN A 149 8.75 -11.81 -16.86
C GLN A 149 7.28 -11.97 -16.48
N LYS A 150 7.00 -12.80 -15.46
CA LYS A 150 5.66 -12.98 -14.90
C LYS A 150 5.73 -12.91 -13.39
N TRP A 151 4.73 -12.29 -12.78
CA TRP A 151 4.60 -12.30 -11.33
C TRP A 151 4.30 -13.70 -10.83
N THR A 152 5.07 -14.14 -9.84
CA THR A 152 4.90 -15.42 -9.15
C THR A 152 4.84 -15.17 -7.66
N CYS A 153 3.87 -15.78 -6.98
CA CYS A 153 3.79 -15.75 -5.52
C CYS A 153 4.95 -16.57 -4.97
N LYS A 154 6.00 -15.88 -4.49
CA LYS A 154 7.23 -16.50 -3.96
C LYS A 154 6.99 -17.02 -2.55
N ASN A 155 6.17 -16.32 -1.77
CA ASN A 155 5.87 -16.70 -0.40
C ASN A 155 4.56 -16.10 0.10
N SER A 156 4.12 -16.60 1.24
CA SER A 156 3.06 -15.97 2.02
C SER A 156 3.26 -16.19 3.51
N ILE A 157 2.91 -15.19 4.30
CA ILE A 157 2.94 -15.23 5.77
C ILE A 157 1.51 -15.15 6.27
N GLU A 158 1.08 -16.10 7.10
CA GLU A 158 -0.18 -16.01 7.82
C GLU A 158 -0.08 -14.92 8.89
N LEU A 159 -1.07 -14.05 8.93
CA LEU A 159 -1.12 -12.90 9.83
C LEU A 159 -2.03 -13.21 11.01
N GLU A 160 -1.77 -12.54 12.11
CA GLU A 160 -2.62 -12.62 13.28
C GLU A 160 -4.06 -12.22 12.95
N LYS A 161 -5.00 -12.95 13.52
CA LYS A 161 -6.41 -12.56 13.45
C LYS A 161 -6.58 -11.30 14.28
N LYS A 162 -7.54 -10.44 13.92
CA LYS A 162 -7.82 -9.15 14.59
C LYS A 162 -6.76 -8.06 14.39
N VAL A 163 -5.88 -8.21 13.41
CA VAL A 163 -5.11 -7.05 12.93
C VAL A 163 -6.08 -6.04 12.34
N HIS A 164 -5.92 -4.77 12.73
CA HIS A 164 -6.78 -3.69 12.28
C HIS A 164 -6.10 -2.75 11.29
N TYR A 165 -4.81 -2.52 11.48
CA TYR A 165 -4.00 -1.67 10.61
C TYR A 165 -2.70 -2.36 10.26
N CYS A 166 -2.29 -2.21 9.00
CA CYS A 166 -1.03 -2.71 8.51
C CYS A 166 -0.27 -1.58 7.82
N TYR A 167 1.04 -1.57 7.98
CA TYR A 167 1.95 -0.75 7.20
C TYR A 167 3.11 -1.62 6.70
N VAL A 168 3.49 -1.43 5.44
CA VAL A 168 4.65 -2.10 4.85
C VAL A 168 5.64 -1.05 4.42
N SER A 169 6.84 -1.09 4.98
CA SER A 169 7.94 -0.23 4.53
C SER A 169 8.54 -0.77 3.24
N LYS A 170 9.13 0.12 2.43
CA LYS A 170 9.84 -0.25 1.20
C LYS A 170 11.02 -1.21 1.46
N LYS A 171 11.58 -1.19 2.66
CA LYS A 171 12.65 -2.10 3.11
C LYS A 171 12.17 -3.49 3.53
N GLY A 172 10.87 -3.78 3.38
CA GLY A 172 10.31 -5.10 3.67
C GLY A 172 10.03 -5.33 5.15
N LYS A 173 9.81 -4.29 5.96
CA LYS A 173 9.23 -4.43 7.30
C LYS A 173 7.72 -4.32 7.24
N LEU A 174 7.00 -5.28 7.80
CA LEU A 174 5.55 -5.25 8.02
C LEU A 174 5.28 -4.91 9.48
N LEU A 175 4.49 -3.86 9.71
CA LEU A 175 4.01 -3.42 11.01
C LEU A 175 2.51 -3.68 11.08
N MET A 176 2.06 -4.42 12.09
CA MET A 176 0.65 -4.79 12.30
C MET A 176 0.17 -4.29 13.65
N CYS A 177 -0.88 -3.48 13.68
CA CYS A 177 -1.47 -3.00 14.91
C CYS A 177 -2.65 -3.87 15.35
N LEU A 178 -2.64 -4.29 16.61
CA LEU A 178 -3.73 -4.97 17.31
C LEU A 178 -4.13 -4.09 18.51
N TYR A 179 -5.41 -3.75 18.68
CA TYR A 179 -5.81 -2.77 19.70
C TYR A 179 -7.03 -3.13 20.55
N GLU A 180 -7.59 -4.34 20.44
CA GLU A 180 -8.83 -4.69 21.18
C GLU A 180 -8.69 -4.72 22.71
N VAL A 181 -7.47 -4.93 23.26
CA VAL A 181 -7.27 -5.04 24.73
C VAL A 181 -6.06 -4.24 25.18
N MET A 182 -4.92 -4.44 24.51
CA MET A 182 -3.71 -3.64 24.70
C MET A 182 -3.21 -3.26 23.30
N PRO A 183 -3.04 -1.97 22.99
CA PRO A 183 -2.55 -1.55 21.70
C PRO A 183 -1.10 -2.01 21.55
N VAL A 184 -0.88 -2.95 20.63
CA VAL A 184 0.43 -3.49 20.31
C VAL A 184 0.70 -3.37 18.82
N VAL A 185 1.94 -3.07 18.48
CA VAL A 185 2.42 -3.15 17.10
C VAL A 185 3.38 -4.31 17.01
N ILE A 186 3.11 -5.26 16.13
CA ILE A 186 3.97 -6.39 15.81
C ILE A 186 4.73 -6.07 14.53
N GLN A 187 6.05 -6.24 14.56
CA GLN A 187 6.91 -6.05 13.40
C GLN A 187 7.45 -7.39 12.90
N TRP A 188 7.35 -7.57 11.59
CA TRP A 188 7.92 -8.70 10.84
C TRP A 188 8.89 -8.21 9.78
N ASP A 189 9.96 -8.97 9.59
CA ASP A 189 10.81 -8.86 8.41
C ASP A 189 10.26 -9.77 7.30
N LEU A 190 9.76 -9.17 6.22
CA LEU A 190 9.15 -9.89 5.10
C LEU A 190 10.17 -10.62 4.22
N ILE A 191 11.44 -10.17 4.22
CA ILE A 191 12.50 -10.76 3.39
C ILE A 191 12.95 -12.09 4.02
N THR A 192 13.25 -12.07 5.31
CA THR A 192 13.66 -13.24 6.10
C THR A 192 12.47 -14.05 6.59
N ARG A 193 11.27 -13.46 6.62
CA ARG A 193 10.00 -14.01 7.11
C ARG A 193 10.05 -14.34 8.61
N LYS A 194 10.76 -13.51 9.37
CA LYS A 194 10.92 -13.67 10.81
C LYS A 194 10.22 -12.54 11.55
N PHE A 195 9.71 -12.88 12.73
CA PHE A 195 9.30 -11.89 13.72
C PHE A 195 10.53 -11.09 14.15
N ASP A 196 10.40 -9.77 14.21
CA ASP A 196 11.46 -8.87 14.67
C ASP A 196 11.23 -8.42 16.11
N MET A 197 10.11 -7.73 16.34
CA MET A 197 9.87 -6.94 17.55
C MET A 197 8.38 -6.77 17.79
N GLN A 198 8.01 -6.54 19.05
CA GLN A 198 6.69 -6.08 19.44
C GLN A 198 6.81 -4.80 20.28
N TYR A 199 5.99 -3.81 19.95
CA TYR A 199 5.90 -2.55 20.65
C TYR A 199 4.61 -2.54 21.46
N ILE A 200 4.71 -2.31 22.77
CA ILE A 200 3.56 -2.02 23.61
C ILE A 200 3.33 -0.52 23.52
N LEU A 201 2.17 -0.13 23.01
CA LEU A 201 1.85 1.28 22.85
C LEU A 201 1.35 1.81 24.18
N ASP A 202 2.22 2.50 24.91
CA ASP A 202 1.86 3.26 26.12
C ASP A 202 1.26 4.60 25.71
N LEU A 203 0.13 4.51 25.03
CA LEU A 203 -0.65 5.63 24.59
C LEU A 203 -1.92 5.59 25.46
N ASN A 204 -2.18 6.65 26.23
CA ASN A 204 -3.38 6.78 27.05
C ASN A 204 -4.60 7.01 26.15
N LEU A 205 -4.99 5.96 25.41
CA LEU A 205 -5.89 6.01 24.27
C LEU A 205 -7.26 5.49 24.67
N ASP A 206 -8.00 6.28 25.43
CA ASP A 206 -9.42 5.99 25.68
C ASP A 206 -10.25 5.93 24.40
N THR A 207 -9.71 6.35 23.24
CA THR A 207 -10.40 6.29 21.95
C THR A 207 -9.47 6.08 20.75
N LEU A 208 -9.06 4.84 20.44
CA LEU A 208 -8.54 4.47 19.11
C LEU A 208 -9.67 4.37 18.06
N TYR A 209 -10.51 5.40 17.97
CA TYR A 209 -11.55 5.50 16.94
C TYR A 209 -11.03 6.11 15.63
N GLY A 210 -9.70 6.20 15.45
CA GLY A 210 -9.05 6.97 14.39
C GLY A 210 -8.14 6.16 13.48
N ASN A 211 -7.78 6.77 12.35
CA ASN A 211 -6.80 6.24 11.41
C ASN A 211 -5.40 6.28 12.05
N MET A 212 -4.90 5.12 12.48
CA MET A 212 -3.50 5.01 12.89
C MET A 212 -2.60 5.06 11.64
N ARG A 213 -1.50 5.82 11.73
CA ARG A 213 -0.43 5.79 10.74
C ARG A 213 0.86 5.36 11.43
N MET A 214 1.65 4.59 10.71
CA MET A 214 2.94 4.09 11.16
C MET A 214 3.95 4.36 10.05
N GLU A 215 5.13 4.85 10.41
CA GLU A 215 6.19 5.11 9.45
C GLU A 215 7.56 4.87 10.09
N LEU A 216 8.42 4.17 9.34
CA LEU A 216 9.83 4.00 9.71
C LEU A 216 10.65 5.13 9.09
N ASN A 217 11.64 5.62 9.84
CA ASN A 217 12.62 6.55 9.27
C ASN A 217 13.53 5.84 8.25
N SER A 218 14.35 6.61 7.54
CA SER A 218 15.14 6.13 6.40
C SER A 218 16.17 5.04 6.73
N ASP A 219 16.59 4.86 7.98
CA ASP A 219 17.50 3.81 8.43
C ASP A 219 16.82 2.71 9.27
N ASN A 220 15.49 2.79 9.43
CA ASN A 220 14.67 1.92 10.28
C ASN A 220 15.08 1.89 11.76
N THR A 221 15.78 2.89 12.27
CA THR A 221 16.11 2.97 13.71
C THR A 221 14.98 3.56 14.54
N LEU A 222 14.07 4.31 13.92
CA LEU A 222 12.93 4.97 14.55
C LEU A 222 11.61 4.57 13.88
N LEU A 223 10.61 4.31 14.70
CA LEU A 223 9.22 4.10 14.30
C LEU A 223 8.37 5.24 14.84
N ALA A 224 7.78 6.03 13.96
CA ALA A 224 6.77 7.01 14.30
C ALA A 224 5.38 6.37 14.17
N ILE A 225 4.54 6.53 15.20
CA ILE A 225 3.15 6.09 15.22
C ILE A 225 2.31 7.31 15.55
N SER A 226 1.33 7.60 14.70
CA SER A 226 0.36 8.66 14.94
C SER A 226 -1.05 8.13 14.99
N SER A 227 -1.88 8.67 15.86
CA SER A 227 -3.32 8.43 15.88
C SER A 227 -4.07 9.75 16.02
N ASN A 228 -5.29 9.79 15.46
CA ASN A 228 -6.21 10.88 15.74
C ASN A 228 -6.64 10.81 17.21
N GLU A 229 -6.76 11.97 17.83
CA GLU A 229 -7.37 12.18 19.14
C GLU A 229 -8.56 13.15 18.95
N ARG A 230 -9.50 13.21 19.91
CA ARG A 230 -10.70 14.06 19.80
C ARG A 230 -10.40 15.51 19.42
N PHE A 231 -9.26 16.05 19.84
CA PHE A 231 -8.87 17.45 19.65
C PHE A 231 -7.52 17.65 18.95
N GLY A 232 -7.01 16.62 18.28
CA GLY A 232 -5.69 16.69 17.66
C GLY A 232 -5.13 15.37 17.16
N TYR A 233 -3.81 15.27 17.14
CA TYR A 233 -3.06 14.07 16.80
C TYR A 233 -2.05 13.78 17.88
N ILE A 234 -1.98 12.54 18.33
CA ILE A 234 -0.85 12.08 19.13
C ILE A 234 0.17 11.45 18.19
N VAL A 235 1.44 11.81 18.36
CA VAL A 235 2.57 11.21 17.65
C VAL A 235 3.56 10.70 18.68
N CYS A 236 3.90 9.42 18.57
CA CYS A 236 4.92 8.79 19.41
C CYS A 236 6.02 8.19 18.54
N VAL A 237 7.25 8.31 19.03
CA VAL A 237 8.44 7.82 18.35
C VAL A 237 9.11 6.78 19.23
N TYR A 238 9.36 5.62 18.65
CA TYR A 238 9.94 4.46 19.30
C TYR A 238 11.29 4.11 18.67
N LEU A 239 12.24 3.68 19.50
CA LEU A 239 13.44 3.00 19.03
C LEU A 239 13.10 1.60 18.58
N THR A 240 13.41 1.25 17.34
CA THR A 240 13.05 -0.07 16.78
C THR A 240 13.85 -1.22 17.40
N LYS A 241 15.07 -0.94 17.86
CA LYS A 241 15.95 -1.95 18.47
C LYS A 241 15.49 -2.40 19.86
N SER A 242 14.93 -1.48 20.64
CA SER A 242 14.56 -1.73 22.04
C SER A 242 13.06 -1.72 22.30
N GLY A 243 12.26 -1.23 21.35
CA GLY A 243 10.84 -0.99 21.55
C GLY A 243 10.51 0.19 22.46
N MET A 244 11.53 0.93 22.93
CA MET A 244 11.36 2.02 23.89
C MET A 244 10.83 3.28 23.20
N MET A 245 9.78 3.87 23.76
CA MET A 245 9.32 5.21 23.36
C MET A 245 10.36 6.25 23.79
N ILE A 246 10.80 7.09 22.85
CA ILE A 246 11.79 8.15 23.12
C ILE A 246 11.20 9.55 23.02
N ALA A 247 10.05 9.70 22.37
CA ALA A 247 9.34 10.96 22.30
C ALA A 247 7.84 10.71 22.14
N ASN A 248 7.04 11.59 22.72
CA ASN A 248 5.62 11.72 22.43
C ASN A 248 5.27 13.20 22.32
N ARG A 249 4.25 13.51 21.51
CA ARG A 249 3.71 14.86 21.41
C ARG A 249 2.25 14.81 21.00
N ILE A 250 1.43 15.61 21.68
CA ILE A 250 0.07 15.92 21.25
C ILE A 250 0.13 17.21 20.40
N ILE A 251 -0.39 17.11 19.19
CA ILE A 251 -0.53 18.22 18.25
C ILE A 251 -2.00 18.59 18.23
N GLN A 252 -2.36 19.66 18.94
CA GLN A 252 -3.73 20.13 18.99
C GLN A 252 -4.15 20.73 17.64
N ASN A 253 -5.36 20.40 17.21
CA ASN A 253 -6.00 21.07 16.07
C ASN A 253 -6.66 22.34 16.59
N PHE A 254 -6.01 23.49 16.38
CA PHE A 254 -6.64 24.79 16.61
C PHE A 254 -7.54 25.15 15.42
N TYR A 255 -8.64 24.42 15.24
CA TYR A 255 -9.75 24.93 14.43
C TYR A 255 -10.74 25.60 15.40
N PHE A 256 -10.60 26.93 15.53
CA PHE A 256 -11.63 27.81 16.09
C PHE A 256 -12.68 28.12 15.02
#